data_AF-A0A955B0W2-F1
#
_entry.id   AF-A0A955B0W2-F1
#
_cell.length_a   1.000
_cell.length_b   1.000
_cell.length_c   1.000
_cell.angle_alpha   90.00
_cell.angle_beta   90.00
_cell.angle_gamma   90.00
#
_symmetry.space_group_name_H-M   'P 1'
#
loop_
_entity.id
_entity.type
_entity.pdbx_description
1 polymer ?
#
loop_
_entity_poly.entity_id
_entity_poly.type
_entity_poly.pdbx_seq_one_letter_code
_entity_poly.pdbx_strand_id
1 'polypeptide(L)'
;MSIDRPASPVAQELNRENSPAYVPERGEAYLDIVWRQFKKNSSAYVALWLMAPVFLIAIFAPAIASDQPYIFVDGDEVLYPWLRSIFNPEVPVDFLFNMAMLAFAPWILLTVVANFYLKRRRVPGRRRVFLSLAAFLILTLSLCATFLFPPLGLRPTNKYRAREFVREELQALQAAKEAGASEPTRIGWYAPVPFGPLEVDLPARNQPPGYRKPSSERADVNDDVTHWLGTDTTGRDV
;
A
#
# COMPACT_ATOMS: atom_id res chain seq x y z
N MET A 1 23.58 39.16 42.89
CA MET A 1 23.68 38.23 41.76
C MET A 1 23.55 36.83 42.34
N SER A 2 22.33 36.29 42.40
CA SER A 2 22.04 34.99 43.00
C SER A 2 22.35 33.90 41.97
N ILE A 3 23.28 33.01 42.30
CA ILE A 3 23.66 31.89 41.45
C ILE A 3 22.70 30.74 41.78
N ASP A 4 21.69 30.55 40.95
CA ASP A 4 20.80 29.38 41.04
C ASP A 4 21.63 28.12 40.80
N ARG A 5 21.84 27.35 41.87
CA ARG A 5 22.49 26.04 41.77
C ARG A 5 21.50 25.05 41.15
N PRO A 6 21.86 24.33 40.08
CA PRO A 6 21.01 23.28 39.54
C PRO A 6 20.75 22.24 40.63
N ALA A 7 19.50 21.80 40.76
CA ALA A 7 19.12 20.80 41.74
C ALA A 7 19.99 19.54 41.59
N SER A 8 20.53 19.06 42.71
CA SER A 8 21.38 17.87 42.76
C SER A 8 20.69 16.70 42.02
N PRO A 9 21.39 15.96 41.13
CA PRO A 9 20.84 14.81 40.43
C PRO A 9 20.20 13.77 41.37
N VAL A 10 20.74 13.66 42.61
CA VAL A 10 20.22 12.79 43.67
C VAL A 10 18.80 13.18 44.10
N ALA A 11 18.47 14.47 44.11
CA ALA A 11 17.14 14.95 44.46
C ALA A 11 16.11 14.66 43.35
N GLN A 12 16.54 14.57 42.09
CA GLN A 12 15.67 14.15 40.99
C GLN A 12 15.42 12.64 40.99
N GLU A 13 16.38 11.83 41.42
CA GLU A 13 16.23 10.38 41.58
C GLU A 13 15.27 10.02 42.72
N LEU A 14 15.41 10.65 43.89
CA LEU A 14 14.52 10.46 45.04
C LEU A 14 13.06 10.85 44.76
N ASN A 15 12.83 11.82 43.86
CA ASN A 15 11.48 12.23 43.49
C ASN A 15 10.85 11.32 42.42
N ARG A 16 11.64 10.55 41.66
CA ARG A 16 11.13 9.51 40.76
C ARG A 16 10.66 8.28 41.53
N GLU A 17 11.31 7.93 42.63
CA GLU A 17 11.00 6.75 43.43
C GLU A 17 9.68 6.89 44.22
N ASN A 18 9.26 8.13 44.52
CA ASN A 18 8.02 8.43 45.24
C ASN A 18 6.79 8.68 44.34
N SER A 19 6.86 8.38 43.05
CA SER A 19 5.65 8.35 42.21
C SER A 19 4.72 7.26 42.74
N PRO A 20 3.48 7.58 43.15
CA PRO A 20 2.61 6.61 43.81
C PRO A 20 2.47 5.37 42.94
N ALA A 21 2.86 4.22 43.48
CA ALA A 21 2.75 2.94 42.80
C ALA A 21 1.31 2.78 42.30
N TYR A 22 1.14 2.63 40.99
CA TYR A 22 -0.17 2.45 40.38
C TYR A 22 -0.79 1.16 40.92
N VAL A 23 -1.80 1.28 41.79
CA VAL A 23 -2.58 0.14 42.25
C VAL A 23 -3.72 -0.05 41.25
N PRO A 24 -3.72 -1.11 40.43
CA PRO A 24 -4.82 -1.36 39.51
C PRO A 24 -6.11 -1.57 40.31
N GLU A 25 -7.21 -0.93 39.89
CA GLU A 25 -8.52 -1.25 40.44
C GLU A 25 -8.84 -2.72 40.15
N ARG A 26 -9.37 -3.46 41.15
CA ARG A 26 -9.69 -4.88 41.00
C ARG A 26 -10.66 -5.07 39.84
N GLY A 27 -10.17 -5.62 38.73
CA GLY A 27 -10.95 -5.90 37.51
C GLY A 27 -10.51 -5.16 36.24
N GLU A 28 -9.53 -4.25 36.30
CA GLU A 28 -8.97 -3.66 35.08
C GLU A 28 -8.17 -4.71 34.28
N ALA A 29 -8.49 -4.85 32.98
CA ALA A 29 -7.73 -5.74 32.11
C ALA A 29 -6.31 -5.20 31.89
N TYR A 30 -5.29 -6.06 31.89
CA TYR A 30 -3.89 -5.66 31.70
C TYR A 30 -3.65 -4.76 30.48
N LEU A 31 -4.31 -5.06 29.35
CA LEU A 31 -4.24 -4.27 28.13
C LEU A 31 -4.78 -2.84 28.29
N ASP A 32 -5.66 -2.60 29.25
CA ASP A 32 -6.22 -1.28 29.51
C ASP A 32 -5.19 -0.37 30.18
N ILE A 33 -4.41 -0.95 31.09
CA ILE A 33 -3.28 -0.32 31.76
C ILE A 33 -2.21 0.02 30.71
N VAL A 34 -1.85 -0.97 29.87
CA VAL A 34 -0.88 -0.77 28.77
C VAL A 34 -1.34 0.32 27.82
N TRP A 35 -2.60 0.31 27.37
CA TRP A 35 -3.13 1.34 26.47
C TRP A 35 -3.15 2.73 27.11
N ARG A 36 -3.45 2.82 28.41
CA ARG A 36 -3.42 4.07 29.17
C ARG A 36 -2.00 4.62 29.27
N GLN A 37 -1.01 3.77 29.55
CA GLN A 37 0.40 4.19 29.56
C GLN A 37 0.91 4.54 28.16
N PHE A 38 0.53 3.77 27.14
CA PHE A 38 0.88 4.04 25.75
C PHE A 38 0.40 5.42 25.30
N LYS A 39 -0.85 5.78 25.61
CA LYS A 39 -1.41 7.11 25.30
C LYS A 39 -0.72 8.27 26.02
N LYS A 40 -0.09 8.04 27.18
CA LYS A 40 0.69 9.08 27.88
C LYS A 40 2.01 9.37 27.18
N ASN A 41 2.55 8.42 26.41
CA ASN A 41 3.75 8.61 25.62
C ASN A 41 3.37 9.21 24.24
N SER A 42 3.54 10.53 24.09
CA SER A 42 3.20 11.23 22.85
C SER A 42 3.97 10.70 21.64
N SER A 43 5.26 10.39 21.80
CA SER A 43 6.09 9.86 20.72
C SER A 43 5.57 8.52 20.21
N ALA A 44 5.20 7.61 21.11
CA ALA A 44 4.65 6.31 20.74
C ALA A 44 3.27 6.44 20.06
N TYR A 45 2.44 7.35 20.56
CA TYR A 45 1.13 7.64 19.96
C TYR A 45 1.23 8.24 18.56
N VAL A 46 2.18 9.16 18.34
CA VAL A 46 2.48 9.72 17.02
C VAL A 46 2.98 8.64 16.07
N ALA A 47 3.90 7.78 16.52
CA ALA A 47 4.40 6.67 15.71
C ALA A 47 3.27 5.72 15.26
N LEU A 48 2.30 5.43 16.14
CA LEU A 48 1.13 4.65 15.77
C LEU A 48 0.29 5.33 14.67
N TRP A 49 0.12 6.65 14.77
CA TRP A 49 -0.58 7.43 13.75
C TRP A 49 0.15 7.50 12.41
N LEU A 50 1.49 7.52 12.42
CA LEU A 50 2.31 7.44 11.20
C LEU A 50 2.31 6.03 10.59
N MET A 51 2.14 4.98 11.39
CA MET A 51 2.05 3.61 10.90
C MET A 51 0.77 3.35 10.09
N ALA A 52 -0.35 3.95 10.49
CA ALA A 52 -1.63 3.77 9.82
C ALA A 52 -1.61 4.10 8.30
N PRO A 53 -1.13 5.28 7.84
CA PRO A 53 -1.06 5.58 6.41
C PRO A 53 -0.05 4.69 5.68
N VAL A 54 1.07 4.31 6.31
CA VAL A 54 2.04 3.37 5.71
C VAL A 54 1.38 2.01 5.46
N PHE A 55 0.60 1.52 6.43
CA PHE A 55 -0.15 0.27 6.27
C PHE A 55 -1.22 0.36 5.17
N LEU A 56 -1.91 1.50 5.03
CA LEU A 56 -2.84 1.73 3.93
C LEU A 56 -2.11 1.75 2.58
N ILE A 57 -0.97 2.44 2.48
CA ILE A 57 -0.14 2.43 1.26
C ILE A 57 0.27 1.01 0.91
N ALA A 58 0.65 0.17 1.89
CA ALA A 58 1.00 -1.22 1.65
C ALA A 58 -0.19 -2.05 1.12
N ILE A 59 -1.39 -1.87 1.66
CA ILE A 59 -2.60 -2.56 1.16
C ILE A 59 -2.92 -2.12 -0.27
N PHE A 60 -2.80 -0.83 -0.58
CA PHE A 60 -3.13 -0.26 -1.88
C PHE A 60 -1.94 -0.23 -2.85
N ALA A 61 -0.78 -0.76 -2.46
CA ALA A 61 0.41 -0.80 -3.30
C ALA A 61 0.14 -1.49 -4.65
N PRO A 62 -0.60 -2.61 -4.74
CA PRO A 62 -0.87 -3.25 -6.03
C PRO A 62 -1.77 -2.43 -6.99
N ALA A 63 -2.54 -1.48 -6.46
CA ALA A 63 -3.23 -0.50 -7.29
C ALA A 63 -2.28 0.63 -7.69
N ILE A 64 -1.56 1.20 -6.73
CA ILE A 64 -0.72 2.39 -6.97
C ILE A 64 0.50 2.08 -7.84
N ALA A 65 1.05 0.87 -7.72
CA ALA A 65 2.23 0.40 -8.42
C ALA A 65 1.90 -0.89 -9.18
N SER A 66 1.77 -0.79 -10.51
CA SER A 66 1.58 -1.94 -11.39
C SER A 66 2.13 -1.64 -12.78
N ASP A 67 2.77 -2.66 -13.35
CA ASP A 67 3.20 -2.80 -14.74
C ASP A 67 2.03 -2.95 -15.73
N GLN A 68 0.86 -3.37 -15.22
CA GLN A 68 -0.33 -3.63 -16.02
C GLN A 68 -1.24 -2.41 -16.05
N PRO A 69 -1.76 -2.01 -17.24
CA PRO A 69 -2.72 -0.91 -17.30
C PRO A 69 -4.06 -1.31 -16.67
N TYR A 70 -4.73 -0.34 -16.07
CA TYR A 70 -6.11 -0.47 -15.58
C TYR A 70 -7.08 -0.74 -16.72
N ILE A 71 -6.93 0.03 -17.80
CA ILE A 71 -7.74 -0.03 -19.01
C ILE A 71 -6.77 0.05 -20.19
N PHE A 72 -6.91 -0.85 -21.15
CA PHE A 72 -6.14 -0.84 -22.38
C PHE A 72 -7.09 -0.96 -23.56
N VAL A 73 -7.10 0.04 -24.43
CA VAL A 73 -7.89 0.07 -25.66
C VAL A 73 -7.01 -0.47 -26.78
N ASP A 74 -7.47 -1.50 -27.48
CA ASP A 74 -6.77 -2.15 -28.59
C ASP A 74 -7.72 -2.19 -29.81
N GLY A 75 -7.72 -1.12 -30.60
CA GLY A 75 -8.71 -0.89 -31.64
C GLY A 75 -10.12 -0.78 -31.06
N ASP A 76 -10.99 -1.73 -31.41
CA ASP A 76 -12.39 -1.78 -30.95
C ASP A 76 -12.57 -2.55 -29.62
N GLU A 77 -11.51 -3.16 -29.08
CA GLU A 77 -11.57 -3.93 -27.84
C GLU A 77 -11.08 -3.12 -26.63
N VAL A 78 -11.86 -3.14 -25.54
CA VAL A 78 -11.44 -2.59 -24.25
C VAL A 78 -11.07 -3.73 -23.31
N LEU A 79 -9.81 -3.75 -22.89
CA LEU A 79 -9.22 -4.76 -22.03
C LEU A 79 -9.04 -4.21 -20.61
N TYR A 80 -9.10 -5.09 -19.62
CA TYR A 80 -8.84 -4.77 -18.21
C TYR A 80 -7.73 -5.68 -17.63
N PRO A 81 -6.45 -5.48 -18.04
CA PRO A 81 -5.35 -6.36 -17.64
C PRO A 81 -5.09 -6.37 -16.14
N TRP A 82 -5.05 -5.20 -15.50
CA TRP A 82 -4.83 -5.07 -14.05
C TRP A 82 -5.84 -5.87 -13.22
N LEU A 83 -7.13 -5.84 -13.58
CA LEU A 83 -8.14 -6.60 -12.84
C LEU A 83 -7.85 -8.12 -12.88
N ARG A 84 -7.27 -8.63 -13.98
CA ARG A 84 -6.87 -10.04 -14.11
C ARG A 84 -5.58 -10.35 -13.37
N SER A 85 -4.65 -9.39 -13.29
CA SER A 85 -3.38 -9.55 -12.57
C SER A 85 -3.59 -9.62 -11.06
N ILE A 86 -4.58 -8.92 -10.49
CA ILE A 86 -4.94 -8.99 -9.06
C ILE A 86 -5.15 -10.43 -8.58
N PHE A 87 -5.77 -11.28 -9.39
CA PHE A 87 -6.02 -12.68 -9.05
C PHE A 87 -4.88 -13.63 -9.44
N ASN A 88 -3.90 -13.14 -10.20
CA ASN A 88 -2.79 -13.95 -10.72
C ASN A 88 -1.45 -13.22 -10.61
N PRO A 89 -1.06 -12.78 -9.40
CA PRO A 89 0.26 -12.22 -9.23
C PRO A 89 1.31 -13.31 -9.34
N GLU A 90 2.54 -12.87 -9.65
CA GLU A 90 3.68 -13.76 -9.74
C GLU A 90 4.19 -14.14 -8.35
N VAL A 91 4.17 -13.19 -7.42
CA VAL A 91 4.63 -13.39 -6.05
C VAL A 91 3.44 -13.72 -5.13
N PRO A 92 3.53 -14.77 -4.29
CA PRO A 92 2.45 -15.13 -3.36
C PRO A 92 2.10 -14.03 -2.35
N VAL A 93 3.06 -13.18 -1.98
CA VAL A 93 2.82 -12.08 -1.04
C VAL A 93 1.88 -11.04 -1.64
N ASP A 94 2.02 -10.74 -2.93
CA ASP A 94 1.16 -9.81 -3.66
C ASP A 94 -0.28 -10.33 -3.69
N PHE A 95 -0.46 -11.66 -3.75
CA PHE A 95 -1.79 -12.26 -3.68
C PHE A 95 -2.50 -11.93 -2.37
N LEU A 96 -1.79 -11.99 -1.24
CA LEU A 96 -2.35 -11.62 0.06
C LEU A 96 -2.75 -10.14 0.09
N PHE A 97 -1.89 -9.24 -0.41
CA PHE A 97 -2.18 -7.80 -0.45
C PHE A 97 -3.34 -7.48 -1.40
N ASN A 98 -3.40 -8.14 -2.56
CA ASN A 98 -4.52 -8.05 -3.51
C ASN A 98 -5.85 -8.43 -2.85
N MET A 99 -5.88 -9.55 -2.11
CA MET A 99 -7.08 -9.96 -1.38
C MET A 99 -7.41 -9.02 -0.22
N ALA A 100 -6.39 -8.47 0.47
CA ALA A 100 -6.59 -7.48 1.53
C ALA A 100 -7.19 -6.17 0.97
N MET A 101 -6.73 -5.73 -0.20
CA MET A 101 -7.28 -4.59 -0.93
C MET A 101 -8.74 -4.83 -1.33
N LEU A 102 -9.06 -5.99 -1.89
CA LEU A 102 -10.43 -6.38 -2.22
C LEU A 102 -11.33 -6.50 -0.98
N ALA A 103 -10.80 -6.99 0.14
CA ALA A 103 -11.51 -7.07 1.42
C ALA A 103 -11.81 -5.69 2.03
N PHE A 104 -11.02 -4.66 1.71
CA PHE A 104 -11.05 -3.37 2.40
C PHE A 104 -12.42 -2.68 2.29
N ALA A 105 -12.99 -2.56 1.09
CA ALA A 105 -14.29 -1.89 0.88
C ALA A 105 -15.47 -2.59 1.60
N PRO A 106 -15.72 -3.90 1.41
CA PRO A 106 -16.76 -4.61 2.17
C PRO A 106 -16.49 -4.62 3.67
N TRP A 107 -15.22 -4.64 4.12
CA TRP A 107 -14.87 -4.53 5.52
C TRP A 107 -15.24 -3.17 6.13
N ILE A 108 -14.98 -2.05 5.43
CA ILE A 108 -15.40 -0.72 5.90
C ILE A 108 -16.92 -0.69 6.05
N LEU A 109 -17.65 -1.15 5.03
CA LEU A 109 -19.12 -1.19 5.06
C LEU A 109 -19.62 -2.00 6.26
N LEU A 110 -19.09 -3.21 6.45
CA LEU A 110 -19.44 -4.09 7.56
C LEU A 110 -19.08 -3.44 8.90
N THR A 111 -17.93 -2.77 9.00
CA THR A 111 -17.49 -2.09 10.21
C THR A 111 -18.40 -0.92 10.57
N VAL A 112 -18.80 -0.10 9.60
CA VAL A 112 -19.72 1.03 9.83
C VAL A 112 -21.07 0.53 10.32
N VAL A 113 -21.63 -0.47 9.64
CA VAL A 113 -22.92 -1.09 9.97
C VAL A 113 -22.86 -1.75 11.35
N ALA A 114 -21.85 -2.60 11.60
CA ALA A 114 -21.67 -3.26 12.88
C ALA A 114 -21.44 -2.26 14.02
N ASN A 115 -20.65 -1.21 13.78
CA ASN A 115 -20.41 -0.17 14.78
C ASN A 115 -21.71 0.55 15.16
N PHE A 116 -22.59 0.84 14.20
CA PHE A 116 -23.91 1.41 14.45
C PHE A 116 -24.78 0.49 15.32
N TYR A 117 -24.86 -0.80 14.99
CA TYR A 117 -25.63 -1.78 15.78
C TYR A 117 -25.05 -2.03 17.17
N LEU A 118 -23.72 -2.18 17.29
CA LEU A 118 -23.04 -2.47 18.55
C LEU A 118 -23.02 -1.26 19.50
N LYS A 119 -22.99 -0.04 18.96
CA LYS A 119 -23.14 1.20 19.75
C LYS A 119 -24.53 1.26 20.40
N ARG A 120 -25.60 0.86 19.69
CA ARG A 120 -26.96 0.75 20.26
C ARG A 120 -27.03 -0.27 21.40
N ARG A 121 -26.24 -1.34 21.34
CA ARG A 121 -26.12 -2.37 22.39
C ARG A 121 -25.11 -2.02 23.51
N ARG A 122 -24.60 -0.79 23.56
CA ARG A 122 -23.62 -0.31 24.56
C ARG A 122 -22.34 -1.16 24.64
N VAL A 123 -21.92 -1.75 23.52
CA VAL A 123 -20.70 -2.57 23.49
C VAL A 123 -19.45 -1.68 23.63
N PRO A 124 -18.48 -2.04 24.50
CA PRO A 124 -17.27 -1.24 24.70
C PRO A 124 -16.51 -1.02 23.40
N GLY A 125 -15.91 0.17 23.23
CA GLY A 125 -15.20 0.58 22.02
C GLY A 125 -14.09 -0.38 21.60
N ARG A 126 -13.32 -0.92 22.57
CA ARG A 126 -12.23 -1.87 22.30
C ARG A 126 -12.71 -3.14 21.61
N ARG A 127 -13.81 -3.73 22.10
CA ARG A 127 -14.41 -4.93 21.49
C ARG A 127 -14.88 -4.65 20.07
N ARG A 128 -15.41 -3.46 19.79
CA ARG A 128 -15.81 -3.05 18.42
C ARG A 128 -14.60 -2.98 17.47
N VAL A 129 -13.49 -2.39 17.91
CA VAL A 129 -12.25 -2.32 17.12
C VAL A 129 -11.68 -3.71 16.88
N PHE A 130 -11.59 -4.56 17.91
CA PHE A 130 -11.10 -5.93 17.77
C PHE A 130 -11.96 -6.76 16.81
N LEU A 131 -13.29 -6.69 16.93
CA LEU A 131 -14.20 -7.37 16.01
C LEU A 131 -14.06 -6.87 14.57
N SER A 132 -13.86 -5.56 14.37
CA SER A 132 -13.60 -4.99 13.05
C SER A 132 -12.29 -5.52 12.48
N LEU A 133 -11.19 -5.50 13.24
CA LEU A 133 -9.90 -6.04 12.77
C LEU A 133 -9.97 -7.55 12.48
N ALA A 134 -10.63 -8.32 13.34
CA ALA A 134 -10.86 -9.74 13.12
C ALA A 134 -11.69 -9.98 11.85
N ALA A 135 -12.72 -9.18 11.59
CA ALA A 135 -13.52 -9.27 10.38
C ALA A 135 -12.68 -8.98 9.12
N PHE A 136 -11.77 -8.00 9.16
CA PHE A 136 -10.85 -7.73 8.04
C PHE A 136 -9.95 -8.93 7.73
N LEU A 137 -9.33 -9.50 8.77
CA LEU A 137 -8.45 -10.66 8.64
C LEU A 137 -9.20 -11.88 8.12
N ILE A 138 -10.36 -12.19 8.70
CA ILE A 138 -11.20 -13.31 8.25
C ILE A 138 -11.60 -13.11 6.79
N LEU A 139 -12.08 -11.92 6.41
CA LEU A 139 -12.50 -11.63 5.04
C LEU A 139 -11.34 -11.80 4.05
N THR A 140 -10.16 -11.27 4.38
CA THR A 140 -8.94 -11.42 3.58
C THR A 140 -8.58 -12.88 3.40
N LEU A 141 -8.51 -13.65 4.50
CA LEU A 141 -8.16 -15.07 4.46
C LEU A 141 -9.21 -15.91 3.73
N SER A 142 -10.49 -15.57 3.87
CA SER A 142 -11.58 -16.21 3.11
C SER A 142 -11.41 -15.97 1.61
N LEU A 143 -11.15 -14.74 1.18
CA LEU A 143 -10.88 -14.44 -0.24
C LEU A 143 -9.65 -15.20 -0.74
N CYS A 144 -8.56 -15.23 0.04
CA CYS A 144 -7.38 -16.03 -0.29
C CYS A 144 -7.75 -17.51 -0.49
N ALA A 145 -8.48 -18.12 0.45
CA ALA A 145 -8.90 -19.51 0.33
C ALA A 145 -9.80 -19.74 -0.88
N THR A 146 -10.76 -18.84 -1.14
CA THR A 146 -11.70 -18.94 -2.26
C THR A 146 -10.99 -18.89 -3.62
N PHE A 147 -10.01 -18.01 -3.79
CA PHE A 147 -9.31 -17.83 -5.07
C PHE A 147 -8.06 -18.70 -5.22
N LEU A 148 -7.49 -19.22 -4.13
CA LEU A 148 -6.34 -20.12 -4.21
C LEU A 148 -6.76 -21.58 -4.38
N PHE A 149 -7.92 -21.99 -3.84
CA PHE A 149 -8.33 -23.39 -3.82
C PHE A 149 -8.82 -23.86 -5.21
N PRO A 150 -8.04 -24.69 -5.93
CA PRO A 150 -8.33 -25.02 -7.34
C PRO A 150 -9.70 -25.67 -7.59
N PRO A 151 -10.24 -26.54 -6.71
CA PRO A 151 -11.55 -27.16 -6.92
C PRO A 151 -12.72 -26.19 -7.05
N LEU A 152 -12.60 -24.96 -6.53
CA LEU A 152 -13.64 -23.95 -6.67
C LEU A 152 -13.65 -23.34 -8.08
N GLY A 153 -12.54 -23.39 -8.81
CA GLY A 153 -12.45 -22.85 -10.18
C GLY A 153 -12.74 -21.34 -10.30
N LEU A 154 -12.77 -20.61 -9.19
CA LEU A 154 -13.13 -19.19 -9.15
C LEU A 154 -11.99 -18.25 -9.56
N ARG A 155 -10.76 -18.77 -9.67
CA ARG A 155 -9.59 -17.99 -10.08
C ARG A 155 -9.64 -17.76 -11.59
N PRO A 156 -9.86 -16.51 -12.06
CA PRO A 156 -9.85 -16.23 -13.49
C PRO A 156 -8.46 -16.51 -14.07
N THR A 157 -8.37 -17.04 -15.29
CA THR A 157 -7.09 -17.14 -15.99
C THR A 157 -6.60 -15.76 -16.42
N ASN A 158 -5.29 -15.54 -16.35
CA ASN A 158 -4.67 -14.30 -16.83
C ASN A 158 -4.15 -14.49 -18.25
N LYS A 159 -5.00 -14.16 -19.24
CA LYS A 159 -4.64 -14.22 -20.67
C LYS A 159 -3.65 -13.13 -21.11
N TYR A 160 -3.42 -12.12 -20.27
CA TYR A 160 -2.61 -10.95 -20.59
C TYR A 160 -1.18 -11.04 -20.05
N ARG A 161 -0.84 -12.11 -19.31
CA ARG A 161 0.45 -12.24 -18.64
C ARG A 161 1.66 -12.09 -19.57
N ALA A 162 1.52 -12.52 -20.83
CA ALA A 162 2.60 -12.47 -21.81
C ALA A 162 2.62 -11.19 -22.67
N ARG A 163 1.72 -10.23 -22.43
CA ARG A 163 1.65 -8.98 -23.21
C ARG A 163 2.53 -7.90 -22.59
N GLU A 164 3.29 -7.22 -23.44
CA GLU A 164 4.12 -6.07 -23.08
C GLU A 164 3.35 -4.79 -23.46
N PHE A 165 2.30 -4.44 -22.70
CA PHE A 165 1.36 -3.38 -23.06
C PHE A 165 2.02 -2.03 -23.39
N VAL A 166 3.03 -1.64 -22.60
CA VAL A 166 3.82 -0.42 -22.84
C VAL A 166 4.46 -0.44 -24.23
N ARG A 167 5.11 -1.54 -24.59
CA ARG A 167 5.77 -1.69 -25.88
C ARG A 167 4.77 -1.70 -27.03
N GLU A 168 3.63 -2.35 -26.83
CA GLU A 168 2.56 -2.40 -27.83
C GLU A 168 1.92 -1.02 -28.07
N GLU A 169 1.75 -0.20 -27.04
CA GLU A 169 1.29 1.19 -27.14
C GLU A 169 2.34 2.06 -27.86
N LEU A 170 3.62 1.95 -27.49
CA LEU A 170 4.69 2.71 -28.13
C LEU A 170 4.84 2.36 -29.62
N GLN A 171 4.70 1.09 -29.98
CA GLN A 171 4.65 0.64 -31.38
C GLN A 171 3.45 1.24 -32.13
N ALA A 172 2.27 1.28 -31.50
CA ALA A 172 1.07 1.87 -32.12
C ALA A 172 1.22 3.39 -32.30
N LEU A 173 1.80 4.08 -31.32
CA LEU A 173 2.13 5.51 -31.41
C LEU A 173 3.11 5.79 -32.55
N GLN A 174 4.16 4.99 -32.68
CA GLN A 174 5.13 5.13 -33.76
C GLN A 174 4.48 4.89 -35.14
N ALA A 175 3.70 3.80 -35.28
CA ALA A 175 2.99 3.50 -36.51
C ALA A 175 1.99 4.60 -36.91
N ALA A 176 1.26 5.16 -35.95
CA ALA A 176 0.35 6.28 -36.19
C ALA A 176 1.09 7.52 -36.69
N LYS A 177 2.25 7.82 -36.10
CA LYS A 177 3.11 8.94 -36.53
C LYS A 177 3.64 8.74 -37.96
N GLU A 178 4.06 7.53 -38.31
CA GLU A 178 4.53 7.18 -39.66
C GLU A 178 3.40 7.25 -40.69
N ALA A 179 2.18 6.87 -40.30
CA ALA A 179 0.98 6.95 -41.15
C ALA A 179 0.38 8.37 -41.25
N GLY A 180 0.86 9.34 -40.47
CA GLY A 180 0.26 10.68 -40.37
C GLY A 180 -1.14 10.68 -39.72
N ALA A 181 -1.45 9.65 -38.93
CA ALA A 181 -2.71 9.56 -38.18
C ALA A 181 -2.65 10.46 -36.93
N SER A 182 -3.80 11.05 -36.57
CA SER A 182 -3.91 11.93 -35.41
C SER A 182 -3.93 11.19 -34.07
N GLU A 183 -4.31 9.91 -34.06
CA GLU A 183 -4.48 9.11 -32.84
C GLU A 183 -3.91 7.69 -33.02
N PRO A 184 -3.26 7.13 -31.98
CA PRO A 184 -2.81 5.74 -32.00
C PRO A 184 -4.00 4.77 -31.89
N THR A 185 -3.86 3.59 -32.49
CA THR A 185 -4.87 2.52 -32.38
C THR A 185 -4.89 1.84 -31.02
N ARG A 186 -3.86 2.07 -30.18
CA ARG A 186 -3.73 1.48 -28.85
C ARG A 186 -3.38 2.54 -27.82
N ILE A 187 -4.10 2.54 -26.70
CA ILE A 187 -3.89 3.49 -25.59
C ILE A 187 -4.12 2.77 -24.27
N GLY A 188 -3.21 2.95 -23.32
CA GLY A 188 -3.28 2.40 -21.96
C GLY A 188 -3.45 3.47 -20.88
N TRP A 189 -4.23 3.14 -19.85
CA TRP A 189 -4.36 3.93 -18.63
C TRP A 189 -3.66 3.20 -17.50
N TYR A 190 -2.51 3.71 -17.07
CA TYR A 190 -1.61 3.02 -16.15
C TYR A 190 -1.78 3.46 -14.69
N ALA A 191 -1.20 2.66 -13.80
CA ALA A 191 -1.02 3.04 -12.41
C ALA A 191 -0.09 4.26 -12.29
N PRO A 192 -0.22 5.08 -11.21
CA PRO A 192 0.65 6.23 -10.99
C PRO A 192 2.14 5.89 -10.96
N VAL A 193 2.49 4.68 -10.51
CA VAL A 193 3.85 4.15 -10.51
C VAL A 193 3.91 2.97 -11.48
N PRO A 194 4.32 3.18 -12.74
CA PRO A 194 4.24 2.16 -13.80
C PRO A 194 5.46 1.21 -13.78
N PHE A 195 5.87 0.75 -12.60
CA PHE A 195 7.03 -0.13 -12.44
C PHE A 195 6.63 -1.42 -11.75
N GLY A 196 6.97 -2.54 -12.39
CA GLY A 196 6.95 -3.84 -11.73
C GLY A 196 8.09 -3.96 -10.72
N PRO A 197 7.92 -4.69 -9.60
CA PRO A 197 8.98 -4.90 -8.61
C PRO A 197 10.19 -5.68 -9.15
N LEU A 198 10.08 -6.26 -10.35
CA LEU A 198 11.13 -7.04 -11.02
C LEU A 198 11.67 -6.37 -12.28
N GLU A 199 11.09 -5.25 -12.72
CA GLU A 199 11.60 -4.53 -13.89
C GLU A 199 12.89 -3.81 -13.51
N VAL A 200 13.87 -3.92 -14.40
CA VAL A 200 15.20 -3.31 -14.28
C VAL A 200 15.39 -2.38 -15.47
N ASP A 201 15.59 -1.11 -15.19
CA ASP A 201 15.83 -0.09 -16.21
C ASP A 201 17.34 0.07 -16.42
N LEU A 202 17.89 -0.83 -17.23
CA LEU A 202 19.34 -0.85 -17.51
C LEU A 202 19.88 0.49 -18.05
N PRO A 203 19.20 1.19 -18.98
CA PRO A 203 19.61 2.52 -19.44
C PRO A 203 19.66 3.56 -18.31
N ALA A 204 18.75 3.47 -17.35
CA ALA A 204 18.69 4.40 -16.23
C ALA A 204 19.63 4.03 -15.09
N ARG A 205 20.60 3.11 -15.22
CA ARG A 205 21.46 2.69 -14.08
C ARG A 205 22.46 3.77 -13.62
N ASN A 206 22.59 3.96 -12.30
CA ASN A 206 23.60 4.84 -11.66
C ASN A 206 23.63 6.29 -12.19
N GLN A 207 22.46 6.83 -12.52
CA GLN A 207 22.29 8.18 -13.05
C GLN A 207 22.25 9.19 -11.90
N PRO A 208 22.75 10.43 -12.12
CA PRO A 208 22.80 11.44 -11.07
C PRO A 208 21.41 12.01 -10.72
N PRO A 209 21.27 12.67 -9.55
CA PRO A 209 20.07 13.44 -9.20
C PRO A 209 19.64 14.41 -10.31
N GLY A 210 18.35 14.45 -10.59
CA GLY A 210 17.76 15.26 -11.66
C GLY A 210 17.91 14.64 -13.06
N TYR A 211 18.38 13.40 -13.18
CA TYR A 211 18.41 12.70 -14.47
C TYR A 211 16.99 12.57 -15.03
N ARG A 212 16.83 12.93 -16.30
CA ARG A 212 15.61 12.68 -17.06
C ARG A 212 16.00 11.98 -18.34
N LYS A 213 15.37 10.83 -18.58
CA LYS A 213 15.68 10.00 -19.74
C LYS A 213 15.51 10.78 -21.06
N PRO A 214 16.48 10.72 -22.00
CA PRO A 214 16.35 11.34 -23.31
C PRO A 214 15.12 10.82 -24.04
N SER A 215 14.44 11.67 -24.83
CA SER A 215 13.21 11.28 -25.54
C SER A 215 13.39 10.09 -26.48
N SER A 216 14.62 9.84 -26.97
CA SER A 216 14.95 8.67 -27.80
C SER A 216 14.92 7.35 -27.03
N GLU A 217 15.23 7.36 -25.74
CA GLU A 217 15.28 6.17 -24.88
C GLU A 217 13.95 5.89 -24.17
N ARG A 218 13.04 6.87 -24.15
CA ARG A 218 11.67 6.70 -23.63
C ARG A 218 10.82 5.76 -24.49
N ALA A 219 11.25 5.48 -25.72
CA ALA A 219 10.54 4.58 -26.61
C ALA A 219 10.58 3.11 -26.14
N ASP A 220 11.48 2.77 -25.22
CA ASP A 220 11.64 1.41 -24.72
C ASP A 220 11.09 1.21 -23.29
N VAL A 221 10.79 2.30 -22.56
CA VAL A 221 10.40 2.25 -21.14
C VAL A 221 9.40 3.38 -20.83
N ASN A 222 8.32 3.08 -20.10
CA ASN A 222 7.29 4.05 -19.70
C ASN A 222 7.75 4.96 -18.55
N ASP A 223 8.91 5.58 -18.71
CA ASP A 223 9.51 6.46 -17.72
C ASP A 223 9.78 7.84 -18.32
N ASP A 224 8.83 8.76 -18.13
CA ASP A 224 8.99 10.19 -18.41
C ASP A 224 9.24 11.01 -17.14
N VAL A 225 9.48 10.33 -16.01
CA VAL A 225 9.65 11.01 -14.73
C VAL A 225 11.10 11.48 -14.61
N THR A 226 11.30 12.60 -13.91
CA THR A 226 12.64 13.04 -13.53
C THR A 226 13.03 12.28 -12.27
N HIS A 227 14.17 11.59 -12.28
CA HIS A 227 14.73 10.90 -11.13
C HIS A 227 15.36 11.93 -10.20
N TRP A 228 14.60 12.39 -9.21
CA TRP A 228 15.00 13.55 -8.39
C TRP A 228 16.24 13.27 -7.55
N LEU A 229 16.43 12.01 -7.15
CA LEU A 229 17.52 11.61 -6.28
C LEU A 229 18.60 10.79 -7.02
N GLY A 230 18.40 10.57 -8.32
CA GLY A 230 19.27 9.77 -9.15
C GLY A 230 18.80 8.32 -9.13
N THR A 231 19.58 7.40 -9.68
CA THR A 231 19.13 6.02 -9.80
C THR A 231 20.12 5.01 -9.27
N ASP A 232 19.61 3.88 -8.79
CA ASP A 232 20.42 2.77 -8.28
C ASP A 232 21.02 1.89 -9.39
N THR A 233 21.62 0.76 -8.97
CA THR A 233 22.19 -0.23 -9.89
C THR A 233 21.18 -0.96 -10.77
N THR A 234 19.89 -0.77 -10.52
CA THR A 234 18.78 -1.33 -11.30
C THR A 234 17.97 -0.28 -12.05
N GLY A 235 18.38 0.99 -11.98
CA GLY A 235 17.72 2.11 -12.66
C GLY A 235 16.52 2.69 -11.93
N ARG A 236 16.34 2.39 -10.64
CA ARG A 236 15.24 2.91 -9.81
C ARG A 236 15.64 4.20 -9.13
N ASP A 237 14.71 5.15 -9.01
CA ASP A 237 14.92 6.39 -8.25
C ASP A 237 15.20 6.06 -6.76
N VAL A 238 16.16 6.75 -6.11
CA VAL A 238 16.66 6.42 -4.75
C VAL A 238 16.41 7.46 -3.68
#